data_AF-A0A2E9Q5K9-F1
#
_entry.id   AF-A0A2E9Q5K9-F1
#
_cell.length_a   1.000
_cell.length_b   1.000
_cell.length_c   1.000
_cell.angle_alpha   90.00
_cell.angle_beta   90.00
_cell.angle_gamma   90.00
#
_symmetry.space_group_name_H-M   'P 1'
#
loop_
_entity.id
_entity.type
_entity.pdbx_description
1 polymer ?
#
loop_
_entity_poly.entity_id
_entity_poly.type
_entity_poly.pdbx_seq_one_letter_code
_entity_poly.pdbx_strand_id
1 'polypeptide(L)'
;MHVLDASPELCPANYTAGRPRTAAYHRGQEALKRESGRHYYARAWRRIEPCLPPNLLAMSPGSSVRVSMERTWTWPNVLTISRILLIAPVLWSWSEGHYLLSIALAAIMFLTDFLDGKLARALNQQSATGAILDPVADKLVVLSMFGYLLYLERVPFWYVALIYVRDIAQLLSIPILMWWMKIQFKVKPSLIAKWGTALNFILLFWIFGHILVTEQLPDPYSQTWEPIIRWSLLAVSSLIEIYVLVTYIPRFFQIMTGRHDTFE
;
A
#
# COMPACT_ATOMS: atom_id res chain seq x y z
N MET A 1 -49.50 21.96 13.19
CA MET A 1 -50.34 20.76 13.05
C MET A 1 -50.19 20.25 11.62
N HIS A 2 -49.17 19.44 11.36
CA HIS A 2 -49.09 18.59 10.17
C HIS A 2 -48.61 17.24 10.72
N VAL A 3 -49.57 16.36 10.93
CA VAL A 3 -49.35 14.96 11.25
C VAL A 3 -48.96 14.31 9.93
N LEU A 4 -47.66 14.09 9.71
CA LEU A 4 -47.24 13.05 8.78
C LEU A 4 -47.29 11.76 9.60
N ASP A 5 -48.37 11.00 9.38
CA ASP A 5 -48.49 9.62 9.84
C ASP A 5 -47.27 8.84 9.35
N ALA A 6 -46.43 8.42 10.29
CA ALA A 6 -45.30 7.57 10.01
C ALA A 6 -45.81 6.13 9.82
N SER A 7 -45.53 5.58 8.64
CA SER A 7 -45.91 4.25 8.17
C SER A 7 -45.59 3.14 9.19
N PRO A 8 -46.43 2.10 9.30
CA PRO A 8 -46.29 0.98 10.24
C PRO A 8 -45.10 0.02 9.98
N GLU A 9 -44.10 0.44 9.21
CA GLU A 9 -43.01 -0.43 8.71
C GLU A 9 -41.80 -0.57 9.66
N LEU A 10 -41.75 0.16 10.78
CA LEU A 10 -40.53 0.25 11.61
C LEU A 10 -40.33 -0.89 12.64
N CYS A 11 -41.36 -1.65 13.01
CA CYS A 11 -41.21 -2.96 13.66
C CYS A 11 -42.06 -3.99 12.89
N PRO A 12 -41.49 -4.75 11.94
CA PRO A 12 -42.24 -5.80 11.26
C PRO A 12 -42.61 -6.90 12.26
N ALA A 13 -43.92 -7.15 12.39
CA ALA A 13 -44.53 -8.01 13.40
C ALA A 13 -44.26 -9.52 13.24
N ASN A 14 -43.29 -9.95 12.43
CA ASN A 14 -42.95 -11.37 12.28
C ASN A 14 -41.47 -11.53 11.91
N TYR A 15 -40.62 -11.66 12.93
CA TYR A 15 -39.23 -12.09 12.75
C TYR A 15 -39.10 -13.55 13.22
N THR A 16 -39.46 -14.48 12.34
CA THR A 16 -39.01 -15.87 12.44
C THR A 16 -37.48 -15.91 12.27
N ALA A 17 -36.81 -16.57 13.20
CA ALA A 17 -35.36 -16.75 13.24
C ALA A 17 -34.81 -17.24 11.88
N GLY A 18 -34.03 -16.39 11.18
CA GLY A 18 -33.40 -16.84 9.92
C GLY A 18 -32.79 -15.80 8.96
N ARG A 19 -32.96 -14.48 9.16
CA ARG A 19 -32.29 -13.45 8.32
C ARG A 19 -31.29 -12.60 9.13
N PRO A 20 -30.15 -12.17 8.54
CA PRO A 20 -29.03 -11.63 9.30
C PRO A 20 -29.39 -10.34 10.04
N ARG A 21 -29.15 -10.36 11.36
CA ARG A 21 -29.41 -9.31 12.37
C ARG A 21 -28.85 -7.92 12.00
N THR A 22 -27.91 -7.85 11.05
CA THR A 22 -27.23 -6.62 10.61
C THR A 22 -28.07 -5.78 9.64
N ALA A 23 -28.93 -6.38 8.81
CA ALA A 23 -29.65 -5.64 7.75
C ALA A 23 -30.72 -4.69 8.29
N ALA A 24 -31.37 -5.03 9.41
CA ALA A 24 -32.34 -4.17 10.09
C ALA A 24 -31.65 -3.01 10.84
N TYR A 25 -30.50 -3.28 11.46
CA TYR A 25 -29.68 -2.26 12.10
C TYR A 25 -29.15 -1.24 11.09
N HIS A 26 -28.64 -1.70 9.94
CA HIS A 26 -28.16 -0.81 8.88
C HIS A 26 -29.29 0.04 8.27
N ARG A 27 -30.48 -0.54 8.01
CA ARG A 27 -31.64 0.25 7.55
C ARG A 27 -32.13 1.26 8.58
N GLY A 28 -32.15 0.90 9.87
CA GLY A 28 -32.48 1.83 10.95
C GLY A 28 -31.46 2.97 11.05
N GLN A 29 -30.16 2.67 10.91
CA GLN A 29 -29.12 3.70 10.90
C GLN A 29 -29.17 4.61 9.67
N GLU A 30 -29.49 4.08 8.48
CA GLU A 30 -29.64 4.88 7.26
C GLU A 30 -30.85 5.83 7.33
N ALA A 31 -31.97 5.36 7.87
CA ALA A 31 -33.15 6.19 8.13
C ALA A 31 -32.83 7.31 9.13
N LEU A 32 -32.09 7.00 10.19
CA LEU A 32 -31.65 7.99 11.18
C LEU A 32 -30.64 9.00 10.58
N LYS A 33 -29.68 8.55 9.75
CA LYS A 33 -28.67 9.41 9.09
C LYS A 33 -29.25 10.42 8.10
N ARG A 34 -30.42 10.15 7.52
CA ARG A 34 -31.09 11.06 6.58
C ARG A 34 -31.71 12.27 7.27
N GLU A 35 -32.00 12.20 8.58
CA GLU A 35 -32.66 13.28 9.31
C GLU A 35 -31.67 13.99 10.26
N SER A 36 -31.15 15.12 9.78
CA SER A 36 -30.22 15.99 10.52
C SER A 36 -30.89 16.65 11.73
N GLY A 37 -30.82 16.02 12.91
CA GLY A 37 -31.25 16.64 14.16
C GLY A 37 -31.00 15.80 15.41
N ARG A 38 -30.08 16.25 16.30
CA ARG A 38 -29.75 15.59 17.58
C ARG A 38 -30.98 15.31 18.47
N HIS A 39 -32.00 16.18 18.43
CA HIS A 39 -33.24 16.01 19.19
C HIS A 39 -34.23 15.01 18.56
N TYR A 40 -34.10 14.71 17.27
CA TYR A 40 -34.93 13.73 16.56
C TYR A 40 -34.40 12.31 16.78
N TYR A 41 -33.07 12.15 16.73
CA TYR A 41 -32.38 10.89 17.03
C TYR A 41 -32.78 10.27 18.37
N ALA A 42 -32.79 11.06 19.45
CA ALA A 42 -33.14 10.58 20.79
C ALA A 42 -34.60 10.13 20.93
N ARG A 43 -35.51 10.68 20.10
CA ARG A 43 -36.93 10.29 20.05
C ARG A 43 -37.16 9.04 19.20
N ALA A 44 -36.48 8.94 18.06
CA ALA A 44 -36.53 7.77 17.20
C ALA A 44 -35.91 6.54 17.88
N TRP A 45 -34.79 6.69 18.60
CA TRP A 45 -34.17 5.60 19.33
C TRP A 45 -35.04 5.02 20.45
N ARG A 46 -35.72 5.88 21.22
CA ARG A 46 -36.70 5.45 22.24
C ARG A 46 -37.86 4.61 21.67
N ARG A 47 -38.14 4.71 20.36
CA ARG A 47 -39.17 3.89 19.70
C ARG A 47 -38.67 2.53 19.21
N ILE A 48 -37.37 2.38 18.97
CA ILE A 48 -36.76 1.13 18.43
C ILE A 48 -36.19 0.25 19.56
N GLU A 49 -35.83 0.86 20.70
CA GLU A 49 -35.32 0.19 21.90
C GLU A 49 -36.12 -1.06 22.34
N PRO A 50 -37.47 -1.06 22.36
CA PRO A 50 -38.24 -2.24 22.76
C PRO A 50 -38.16 -3.43 21.78
N CYS A 51 -37.78 -3.18 20.52
CA CYS A 51 -37.70 -4.20 19.46
C CYS A 51 -36.27 -4.77 19.31
N LEU A 52 -35.27 -4.30 20.07
CA LEU A 52 -33.87 -4.73 19.97
C LEU A 52 -33.57 -5.93 20.87
N PRO A 53 -32.83 -6.95 20.38
CA PRO A 53 -32.40 -8.04 21.23
C PRO A 53 -31.37 -7.56 22.28
N PRO A 54 -31.23 -8.23 23.44
CA PRO A 54 -30.47 -7.74 24.60
C PRO A 54 -29.01 -7.35 24.31
N ASN A 55 -28.38 -8.06 23.38
CA ASN A 55 -27.02 -7.86 22.90
C ASN A 55 -26.83 -6.57 22.09
N LEU A 56 -27.90 -5.99 21.55
CA LEU A 56 -27.89 -4.72 20.80
C LEU A 56 -28.32 -3.54 21.68
N LEU A 57 -29.08 -3.76 22.76
CA LEU A 57 -29.38 -2.74 23.77
C LEU A 57 -28.13 -2.25 24.50
N ALA A 58 -27.10 -3.08 24.60
CA ALA A 58 -25.79 -2.69 25.11
C ALA A 58 -25.04 -1.67 24.20
N MET A 59 -25.45 -1.55 22.93
CA MET A 59 -24.92 -0.55 21.98
C MET A 59 -25.75 0.73 22.07
N SER A 60 -25.55 1.49 23.14
CA SER A 60 -26.22 2.78 23.36
C SER A 60 -26.05 3.75 22.16
N PRO A 61 -27.12 4.46 21.74
CA PRO A 61 -27.05 5.55 20.77
C PRO A 61 -26.40 6.79 21.37
N GLY A 62 -25.10 6.68 21.53
CA GLY A 62 -24.30 7.59 22.33
C GLY A 62 -22.89 7.07 22.53
N SER A 63 -22.59 5.84 22.10
CA SER A 63 -21.22 5.47 21.78
C SER A 63 -20.76 6.37 20.65
N SER A 64 -20.15 7.50 21.05
CA SER A 64 -19.20 8.20 20.22
C SER A 64 -18.30 7.11 19.66
N VAL A 65 -18.40 6.87 18.35
CA VAL A 65 -17.33 6.19 17.63
C VAL A 65 -16.16 7.13 17.83
N ARG A 66 -15.37 6.88 18.89
CA ARG A 66 -14.10 7.54 19.08
C ARG A 66 -13.33 7.12 17.84
N VAL A 67 -13.23 8.03 16.87
CA VAL A 67 -12.16 7.97 15.89
C VAL A 67 -10.91 8.00 16.77
N SER A 68 -10.38 6.82 17.09
CA SER A 68 -9.12 6.72 17.80
C SER A 68 -8.18 7.57 16.98
N MET A 69 -7.62 8.62 17.59
CA MET A 69 -6.48 9.30 16.98
C MET A 69 -5.50 8.18 16.67
N GLU A 70 -5.36 7.84 15.39
CA GLU A 70 -4.42 6.80 15.00
C GLU A 70 -3.09 7.22 15.56
N ARG A 71 -2.48 6.33 16.35
CA ARG A 71 -1.16 6.59 16.89
C ARG A 71 -0.22 6.55 15.68
N THR A 72 0.15 7.73 15.17
CA THR A 72 1.08 7.89 14.04
C THR A 72 2.46 7.31 14.35
N TRP A 73 2.78 7.17 15.64
CA TRP A 73 4.01 6.59 16.15
C TRP A 73 3.83 5.10 16.48
N THR A 74 3.94 4.25 15.46
CA THR A 74 4.05 2.80 15.61
C THR A 74 5.47 2.34 15.26
N TRP A 75 5.92 1.21 15.80
CA TRP A 75 7.22 0.64 15.45
C TRP A 75 7.40 0.40 13.94
N PRO A 76 6.40 -0.10 13.19
CA PRO A 76 6.47 -0.19 11.73
C PRO A 76 6.76 1.17 11.07
N ASN A 77 6.04 2.23 11.43
CA ASN A 77 6.24 3.55 10.81
C ASN A 77 7.66 4.10 11.05
N VAL A 78 8.24 3.84 12.21
CA VAL A 78 9.63 4.24 12.50
C VAL A 78 10.62 3.49 11.61
N LEU A 79 10.38 2.21 11.32
CA LEU A 79 11.20 1.42 10.40
C LEU A 79 11.07 1.92 8.96
N THR A 80 9.86 2.29 8.53
CA THR A 80 9.63 2.86 7.20
C THR A 80 10.31 4.21 7.03
N ILE A 81 10.24 5.08 8.04
CA ILE A 81 10.94 6.38 8.03
C ILE A 81 12.46 6.17 8.06
N SER A 82 12.96 5.26 8.90
CA SER A 82 14.39 4.99 8.96
C SER A 82 14.93 4.47 7.62
N ARG A 83 14.15 3.68 6.87
CA ARG A 83 14.50 3.24 5.51
C ARG A 83 14.71 4.42 4.56
N ILE A 84 13.77 5.37 4.54
CA ILE A 84 13.89 6.57 3.70
C ILE A 84 15.13 7.39 4.12
N LEU A 85 15.36 7.55 5.42
CA LEU A 85 16.52 8.26 5.94
C LEU A 85 17.84 7.56 5.62
N LEU A 86 17.86 6.23 5.52
CA LEU A 86 19.05 5.43 5.18
C LEU A 86 19.48 5.58 3.71
N ILE A 87 18.62 6.06 2.81
CA ILE A 87 18.98 6.29 1.40
C ILE A 87 20.17 7.27 1.31
N ALA A 88 20.08 8.41 2.00
CA ALA A 88 21.12 9.44 1.95
C ALA A 88 22.51 8.95 2.40
N PRO A 89 22.69 8.33 3.59
CA PRO A 89 23.99 7.84 4.01
C PRO A 89 24.52 6.67 3.16
N VAL A 90 23.66 5.84 2.57
CA VAL A 90 24.08 4.81 1.61
C VAL A 90 24.74 5.45 0.38
N LEU A 91 24.05 6.42 -0.23
CA LEU A 91 24.53 7.10 -1.43
C LEU A 91 25.76 7.98 -1.15
N TRP A 92 25.77 8.67 -0.01
CA TRP A 92 26.91 9.48 0.40
C TRP A 92 28.15 8.62 0.67
N SER A 93 28.01 7.54 1.44
CA SER A 93 29.13 6.61 1.69
C SER A 93 29.67 6.04 0.38
N TRP A 94 28.81 5.86 -0.63
CA TRP A 94 29.22 5.34 -1.93
C TRP A 94 30.03 6.38 -2.70
N SER A 95 29.57 7.64 -2.70
CA SER A 95 30.29 8.73 -3.35
C SER A 95 31.67 9.00 -2.76
N GLU A 96 31.84 8.75 -1.45
CA GLU A 96 33.14 8.87 -0.76
C GLU A 96 34.06 7.65 -0.97
N GLY A 97 33.63 6.64 -1.75
CA GLY A 97 34.38 5.41 -1.98
C GLY A 97 34.35 4.41 -0.82
N HIS A 98 33.52 4.64 0.21
CA HIS A 98 33.30 3.71 1.32
C HIS A 98 32.32 2.58 0.93
N TYR A 99 32.62 1.85 -0.15
CA TYR A 99 31.72 0.86 -0.76
C TYR A 99 31.25 -0.23 0.20
N LEU A 100 32.12 -0.72 1.10
CA LEU A 100 31.77 -1.73 2.09
C LEU A 100 30.73 -1.20 3.10
N LEU A 101 30.89 0.04 3.55
CA LEU A 101 29.94 0.71 4.43
C LEU A 101 28.60 0.92 3.73
N SER A 102 28.61 1.38 2.47
CA SER A 102 27.39 1.56 1.67
C SER A 102 26.61 0.26 1.52
N ILE A 103 27.29 -0.85 1.21
CA ILE A 103 26.63 -2.15 1.05
C ILE A 103 26.10 -2.67 2.39
N ALA A 104 26.82 -2.47 3.49
CA ALA A 104 26.34 -2.82 4.81
C ALA A 104 25.08 -2.01 5.19
N LEU A 105 25.08 -0.70 4.95
CA LEU A 105 23.93 0.18 5.18
C LEU A 105 22.75 -0.19 4.28
N ALA A 106 23.01 -0.49 3.00
CA ALA A 106 21.99 -0.93 2.06
C ALA A 106 21.38 -2.27 2.51
N ALA A 107 22.20 -3.23 2.94
CA ALA A 107 21.72 -4.51 3.47
C ALA A 107 20.81 -4.32 4.71
N ILE A 108 21.16 -3.40 5.62
CA ILE A 108 20.30 -3.04 6.77
C ILE A 108 18.98 -2.42 6.29
N MET A 109 19.05 -1.50 5.33
CA MET A 109 17.88 -0.85 4.73
C MET A 109 16.92 -1.87 4.08
N PHE A 110 17.43 -2.91 3.41
CA PHE A 110 16.61 -3.98 2.84
C PHE A 110 16.12 -4.98 3.89
N LEU A 111 16.92 -5.28 4.92
CA LEU A 111 16.51 -6.20 5.98
C LEU A 111 15.38 -5.63 6.84
N THR A 112 15.35 -4.32 7.04
CA THR A 112 14.29 -3.63 7.79
C THR A 112 12.92 -3.73 7.12
N ASP A 113 12.84 -3.83 5.78
CA ASP A 113 11.62 -4.10 5.00
C ASP A 113 11.05 -5.50 5.22
N PHE A 114 11.92 -6.49 5.39
CA PHE A 114 11.42 -7.82 5.70
C PHE A 114 10.90 -7.92 7.15
N LEU A 115 11.50 -7.13 8.04
CA LEU A 115 11.19 -7.14 9.47
C LEU A 115 9.90 -6.40 9.80
N ASP A 116 9.65 -5.22 9.23
CA ASP A 116 8.42 -4.44 9.51
C ASP A 116 7.15 -5.22 9.11
N GLY A 117 7.16 -5.94 7.99
CA GLY A 117 6.04 -6.74 7.51
C GLY A 117 5.75 -7.96 8.39
N LYS A 118 6.72 -8.43 9.16
CA LYS A 118 6.52 -9.46 10.20
C LYS A 118 6.09 -8.84 11.52
N LEU A 119 6.72 -7.74 11.94
CA LEU A 119 6.43 -7.03 13.17
C LEU A 119 5.01 -6.44 13.18
N ALA A 120 4.56 -5.84 12.08
CA ALA A 120 3.20 -5.29 11.97
C ALA A 120 2.13 -6.37 12.17
N ARG A 121 2.36 -7.58 11.64
CA ARG A 121 1.46 -8.75 11.82
C ARG A 121 1.53 -9.33 13.22
N ALA A 122 2.72 -9.38 13.82
CA ALA A 122 2.92 -9.91 15.17
C ALA A 122 2.40 -8.98 16.26
N LEU A 123 2.49 -7.65 16.06
CA LEU A 123 2.13 -6.65 17.06
C LEU A 123 0.70 -6.14 16.93
N ASN A 124 -0.03 -6.51 15.87
CA ASN A 124 -1.37 -6.01 15.56
C ASN A 124 -1.45 -4.45 15.55
N GLN A 125 -0.33 -3.81 15.17
CA GLN A 125 -0.14 -2.35 15.16
C GLN A 125 -0.11 -1.83 13.72
N GLN A 126 -1.18 -2.09 12.95
CA GLN A 126 -1.36 -1.49 11.64
C GLN A 126 -1.94 -0.07 11.80
N SER A 127 -1.28 0.92 11.20
CA SER A 127 -1.79 2.29 11.11
C SER A 127 -2.15 2.60 9.65
N ALA A 128 -3.19 3.39 9.39
CA ALA A 128 -3.53 3.81 8.03
C ALA A 128 -2.42 4.67 7.41
N THR A 129 -1.67 5.40 8.23
CA THR A 129 -0.50 6.16 7.76
C THR A 129 0.62 5.23 7.29
N GLY A 130 0.96 4.20 8.06
CA GLY A 130 1.96 3.20 7.68
C GLY A 130 1.58 2.44 6.42
N ALA A 131 0.31 2.04 6.29
CA ALA A 131 -0.20 1.33 5.12
C ALA A 131 0.00 2.08 3.78
N ILE A 132 0.07 3.41 3.81
CA ILE A 132 0.37 4.25 2.64
C ILE A 132 1.87 4.54 2.54
N LEU A 133 2.55 4.74 3.68
CA LEU A 133 3.96 5.08 3.72
C LEU A 133 4.86 3.93 3.27
N ASP A 134 4.50 2.68 3.59
CA ASP A 134 5.34 1.51 3.28
C ASP A 134 5.53 1.34 1.75
N PRO A 135 4.46 1.30 0.92
CA PRO A 135 4.63 1.18 -0.54
C PRO A 135 5.34 2.39 -1.18
N VAL A 136 5.26 3.57 -0.56
CA VAL A 136 5.96 4.77 -1.02
C VAL A 136 7.45 4.68 -0.71
N ALA A 137 7.80 4.30 0.52
CA ALA A 137 9.18 4.13 0.94
C ALA A 137 9.91 3.09 0.09
N ASP A 138 9.27 1.95 -0.18
CA ASP A 138 9.85 0.88 -0.99
C ASP A 138 10.21 1.36 -2.40
N LYS A 139 9.31 2.13 -3.01
CA LYS A 139 9.54 2.73 -4.33
C LYS A 139 10.62 3.81 -4.27
N LEU A 140 10.64 4.65 -3.24
CA LEU A 140 11.67 5.67 -3.08
C LEU A 140 13.08 5.06 -3.00
N VAL A 141 13.23 3.92 -2.31
CA VAL A 141 14.51 3.20 -2.26
C VAL A 141 14.93 2.77 -3.66
N VAL A 142 14.06 2.06 -4.39
CA VAL A 142 14.37 1.54 -5.73
C VAL A 142 14.67 2.68 -6.70
N LEU A 143 13.84 3.73 -6.73
CA LEU A 143 14.01 4.89 -7.59
C LEU A 143 15.31 5.62 -7.28
N SER A 144 15.62 5.88 -6.01
CA SER A 144 16.85 6.58 -5.62
C SER A 144 18.11 5.80 -5.99
N MET A 145 18.11 4.47 -5.76
CA MET A 145 19.26 3.63 -6.09
C MET A 145 19.48 3.51 -7.60
N PHE A 146 18.41 3.33 -8.40
CA PHE A 146 18.54 3.32 -9.86
C PHE A 146 18.88 4.68 -10.45
N GLY A 147 18.33 5.76 -9.88
CA GLY A 147 18.70 7.13 -10.26
C GLY A 147 20.18 7.39 -10.02
N TYR A 148 20.73 6.88 -8.92
CA TYR A 148 22.15 6.95 -8.64
C TYR A 148 23.00 6.09 -9.59
N LEU A 149 22.57 4.86 -9.92
CA LEU A 149 23.26 4.02 -10.90
C LEU A 149 23.24 4.61 -12.32
N LEU A 150 22.18 5.35 -12.68
CA LEU A 150 22.12 6.13 -13.92
C LEU A 150 23.15 7.26 -13.91
N TYR A 151 23.27 7.98 -12.79
CA TYR A 151 24.30 9.02 -12.63
C TYR A 151 25.72 8.45 -12.77
N LEU A 152 25.95 7.23 -12.30
CA LEU A 152 27.22 6.52 -12.49
C LEU A 152 27.38 5.86 -13.88
N GLU A 153 26.43 6.07 -14.80
CA GLU A 153 26.38 5.47 -16.14
C GLU A 153 26.45 3.93 -16.15
N ARG A 154 26.07 3.28 -15.04
CA ARG A 154 26.07 1.82 -14.90
C ARG A 154 24.81 1.18 -15.44
N VAL A 155 23.73 1.94 -15.58
CA VAL A 155 22.43 1.51 -16.09
C VAL A 155 21.96 2.49 -17.15
N PRO A 156 21.44 2.02 -18.30
CA PRO A 156 21.02 2.91 -19.37
C PRO A 156 19.76 3.70 -19.00
N PHE A 157 19.66 4.93 -19.51
CA PHE A 157 18.54 5.84 -19.25
C PHE A 157 17.16 5.23 -19.51
N TRP A 158 17.00 4.48 -20.61
CA TRP A 158 15.72 3.90 -20.99
C TRP A 158 15.19 2.92 -19.94
N TYR A 159 16.07 2.20 -19.23
CA TYR A 159 15.69 1.25 -18.19
C TYR A 159 15.19 1.97 -16.95
N VAL A 160 15.90 3.02 -16.52
CA VAL A 160 15.50 3.82 -15.37
C VAL A 160 14.19 4.57 -15.66
N ALA A 161 14.04 5.13 -16.86
CA ALA A 161 12.79 5.74 -17.28
C ALA A 161 11.61 4.76 -17.23
N LEU A 162 11.79 3.50 -17.66
CA LEU A 162 10.77 2.45 -17.58
C LEU A 162 10.35 2.17 -16.13
N ILE A 163 11.31 2.00 -15.22
CA ILE A 163 11.03 1.80 -13.78
C ILE A 163 10.26 2.98 -13.20
N TYR A 164 10.72 4.20 -13.47
CA TYR A 164 10.10 5.42 -12.96
C TYR A 164 8.65 5.54 -13.42
N VAL A 165 8.40 5.38 -14.73
CA VAL A 165 7.05 5.44 -15.29
C VAL A 165 6.13 4.40 -14.65
N ARG A 166 6.60 3.14 -14.55
CA ARG A 166 5.84 2.06 -13.91
C ARG A 166 5.51 2.36 -12.46
N ASP A 167 6.51 2.73 -11.66
CA ASP A 167 6.34 2.91 -10.21
C ASP A 167 5.46 4.11 -9.88
N ILE A 168 5.65 5.22 -10.59
CA ILE A 168 4.81 6.42 -10.45
C ILE A 168 3.39 6.10 -10.89
N ALA A 169 3.18 5.41 -12.02
CA ALA A 169 1.84 5.03 -12.47
C ALA A 169 1.11 4.22 -11.39
N GLN A 170 1.76 3.20 -10.83
CA GLN A 170 1.18 2.39 -9.75
C GLN A 170 0.95 3.17 -8.45
N LEU A 171 1.88 4.07 -8.07
CA LEU A 171 1.80 4.85 -6.84
C LEU A 171 0.70 5.89 -6.89
N LEU A 172 0.46 6.51 -8.05
CA LEU A 172 -0.60 7.50 -8.24
C LEU A 172 -1.99 6.87 -8.37
N SER A 173 -2.08 5.67 -8.93
CA SER A 173 -3.38 5.07 -9.25
C SER A 173 -4.22 4.75 -8.01
N ILE A 174 -3.61 4.21 -6.95
CA ILE A 174 -4.31 3.87 -5.71
C ILE A 174 -4.99 5.10 -5.07
N PRO A 175 -4.28 6.20 -4.77
CA PRO A 175 -4.90 7.39 -4.18
C PRO A 175 -5.89 8.08 -5.13
N ILE A 176 -5.64 8.08 -6.45
CA ILE A 176 -6.60 8.64 -7.43
C ILE A 176 -7.93 7.89 -7.36
N LEU A 177 -7.91 6.56 -7.37
CA LEU A 177 -9.12 5.75 -7.32
C LEU A 177 -9.86 5.87 -5.99
N MET A 178 -9.12 5.90 -4.88
CA MET A 178 -9.71 5.99 -3.54
C MET A 178 -10.30 7.38 -3.25
N TRP A 179 -9.54 8.44 -3.51
CA TRP A 179 -9.96 9.81 -3.19
C TRP A 179 -10.99 10.31 -4.20
N TRP A 180 -10.69 10.17 -5.49
CA TRP A 180 -11.48 10.85 -6.51
C TRP A 180 -12.79 10.12 -6.81
N MET A 181 -12.77 8.78 -6.82
CA MET A 181 -13.93 7.98 -7.24
C MET A 181 -14.63 7.20 -6.11
N LYS A 182 -14.05 7.16 -4.90
CA LYS A 182 -14.59 6.44 -3.73
C LYS A 182 -14.96 4.98 -4.00
N ILE A 183 -14.32 4.33 -4.98
CA ILE A 183 -14.60 2.94 -5.35
C ILE A 183 -13.94 2.01 -4.32
N GLN A 184 -14.70 1.07 -3.79
CA GLN A 184 -14.20 0.00 -2.94
C GLN A 184 -13.73 -1.14 -3.85
N PHE A 185 -12.42 -1.26 -4.07
CA PHE A 185 -11.85 -2.34 -4.88
C PHE A 185 -11.06 -3.32 -4.02
N LYS A 186 -11.04 -4.60 -4.41
CA LYS A 186 -10.17 -5.61 -3.79
C LYS A 186 -8.85 -5.66 -4.53
N VAL A 187 -7.76 -5.37 -3.83
CA VAL A 187 -6.39 -5.58 -4.35
C VAL A 187 -6.06 -7.06 -4.19
N LYS A 188 -6.04 -7.80 -5.29
CA LYS A 188 -5.46 -9.13 -5.35
C LYS A 188 -3.98 -8.97 -5.70
N PRO A 189 -3.05 -9.65 -5.02
CA PRO A 189 -1.64 -9.51 -5.35
C PRO A 189 -1.30 -10.33 -6.61
N SER A 190 -0.85 -9.71 -7.69
CA SER A 190 -0.21 -10.45 -8.80
C SER A 190 1.15 -10.99 -8.38
N LEU A 191 1.40 -12.25 -8.75
CA LEU A 191 2.71 -12.87 -8.55
C LEU A 191 3.77 -12.25 -9.47
N ILE A 192 3.37 -11.83 -10.67
CA ILE A 192 4.28 -11.29 -11.68
C ILE A 192 4.86 -9.93 -11.25
N ALA A 193 4.02 -9.03 -10.70
CA ALA A 193 4.52 -7.76 -10.19
C ALA A 193 5.48 -7.95 -9.01
N LYS A 194 5.23 -8.94 -8.14
CA LYS A 194 6.16 -9.30 -7.05
C LYS A 194 7.51 -9.77 -7.57
N TRP A 195 7.52 -10.59 -8.63
CA TRP A 195 8.75 -11.04 -9.27
C TRP A 195 9.51 -9.87 -9.93
N GLY A 196 8.82 -8.93 -10.58
CA GLY A 196 9.45 -7.71 -11.11
C GLY A 196 10.16 -6.90 -10.03
N THR A 197 9.48 -6.63 -8.91
CA THR A 197 10.10 -5.92 -7.79
C THR A 197 11.27 -6.69 -7.17
N ALA A 198 11.15 -8.02 -7.01
CA ALA A 198 12.24 -8.85 -6.49
C ALA A 198 13.46 -8.84 -7.42
N LEU A 199 13.26 -8.90 -8.74
CA LEU A 199 14.33 -8.81 -9.71
C LEU A 199 15.04 -7.45 -9.68
N ASN A 200 14.31 -6.35 -9.47
CA ASN A 200 14.92 -5.04 -9.30
C ASN A 200 15.87 -5.00 -8.09
N PHE A 201 15.45 -5.54 -6.94
CA PHE A 201 16.33 -5.63 -5.78
C PHE A 201 17.54 -6.51 -6.04
N ILE A 202 17.35 -7.68 -6.66
CA ILE A 202 18.46 -8.58 -7.04
C ILE A 202 19.45 -7.86 -7.97
N LEU A 203 18.94 -7.11 -8.95
CA LEU A 203 19.75 -6.37 -9.91
C LEU A 203 20.51 -5.23 -9.23
N LEU A 204 19.89 -4.51 -8.30
CA LEU A 204 20.58 -3.51 -7.47
C LEU A 204 21.71 -4.15 -6.67
N PHE A 205 21.42 -5.19 -5.89
CA PHE A 205 22.44 -5.88 -5.09
C PHE A 205 23.58 -6.43 -5.94
N TRP A 206 23.27 -6.99 -7.11
CA TRP A 206 24.27 -7.52 -8.02
C TRP A 206 25.16 -6.42 -8.59
N ILE A 207 24.60 -5.29 -9.07
CA ILE A 207 25.40 -4.17 -9.61
C ILE A 207 26.27 -3.55 -8.50
N PHE A 208 25.70 -3.27 -7.33
CA PHE A 208 26.45 -2.71 -6.21
C PHE A 208 27.56 -3.67 -5.74
N GLY A 209 27.26 -4.97 -5.61
CA GLY A 209 28.24 -5.99 -5.24
C GLY A 209 29.35 -6.14 -6.28
N HIS A 210 29.00 -6.10 -7.56
CA HIS A 210 29.98 -6.15 -8.65
C HIS A 210 30.94 -4.96 -8.59
N ILE A 211 30.44 -3.74 -8.38
CA ILE A 211 31.30 -2.55 -8.29
C ILE A 211 32.26 -2.66 -7.09
N LEU A 212 31.76 -3.11 -5.93
CA LEU A 212 32.62 -3.36 -4.76
C LEU A 212 33.76 -4.33 -5.10
N VAL A 213 33.44 -5.45 -5.76
CA VAL A 213 34.44 -6.45 -6.13
C VAL A 213 35.48 -5.85 -7.08
N THR A 214 35.05 -5.13 -8.12
CA THR A 214 36.00 -4.55 -9.09
C THR A 214 36.88 -3.45 -8.53
N GLU A 215 36.40 -2.69 -7.55
CA GLU A 215 37.17 -1.61 -6.91
C GLU A 215 38.15 -2.18 -5.87
N GLN A 216 37.78 -3.26 -5.17
CA GLN A 216 38.60 -3.82 -4.08
C GLN A 216 39.57 -4.93 -4.55
N LEU A 217 39.20 -5.68 -5.60
CA LEU A 217 39.97 -6.78 -6.16
C LEU A 217 40.02 -6.61 -7.69
N PRO A 218 41.13 -6.11 -8.25
CA PRO A 218 41.30 -5.98 -9.70
C PRO A 218 41.49 -7.37 -10.34
N ASP A 219 40.42 -8.15 -10.45
CA ASP A 219 40.45 -9.46 -11.06
C ASP A 219 40.20 -9.36 -12.57
N PRO A 220 41.11 -9.84 -13.45
CA PRO A 220 40.97 -9.77 -14.91
C PRO A 220 39.74 -10.49 -15.46
N TYR A 221 39.20 -11.46 -14.71
CA TYR A 221 38.03 -12.24 -15.12
C TYR A 221 36.71 -11.45 -15.08
N SER A 222 36.63 -10.40 -14.27
CA SER A 222 35.42 -9.57 -14.12
C SER A 222 35.06 -8.82 -15.41
N GLN A 223 36.05 -8.44 -16.22
CA GLN A 223 35.84 -7.51 -17.33
C GLN A 223 35.20 -8.15 -18.57
N THR A 224 35.38 -9.47 -18.78
CA THR A 224 34.93 -10.14 -20.01
C THR A 224 33.44 -10.50 -19.99
N TRP A 225 32.92 -10.93 -18.83
CA TRP A 225 31.56 -11.45 -18.73
C TRP A 225 30.56 -10.45 -18.14
N GLU A 226 31.02 -9.40 -17.44
CA GLU A 226 30.16 -8.40 -16.82
C GLU A 226 29.15 -7.78 -17.78
N PRO A 227 29.53 -7.31 -18.99
CA PRO A 227 28.57 -6.64 -19.86
C PRO A 227 27.47 -7.61 -20.30
N ILE A 228 27.84 -8.86 -20.61
CA ILE A 228 26.91 -9.89 -21.06
C ILE A 228 25.89 -10.19 -19.95
N ILE A 229 26.36 -10.38 -18.73
CA ILE A 229 25.50 -10.66 -17.57
C ILE A 229 24.58 -9.46 -17.30
N ARG A 230 25.14 -8.25 -17.26
CA ARG A 230 24.39 -7.01 -17.00
C ARG A 230 23.28 -6.80 -18.03
N TRP A 231 23.60 -6.87 -19.33
CA TRP A 231 22.62 -6.68 -20.39
C TRP A 231 21.56 -7.78 -20.39
N SER A 232 21.93 -9.03 -20.07
CA SER A 232 20.97 -10.13 -19.98
C SER A 232 19.99 -9.93 -18.82
N LEU A 233 20.49 -9.56 -17.63
CA LEU A 233 19.65 -9.27 -16.46
C LEU A 233 18.73 -8.08 -16.70
N LEU A 234 19.26 -6.99 -17.28
CA LEU A 234 18.47 -5.82 -17.65
C LEU A 234 17.38 -6.19 -18.67
N ALA A 235 17.70 -6.99 -19.69
CA ALA A 235 16.73 -7.42 -20.69
C ALA A 235 15.59 -8.23 -20.06
N VAL A 236 15.90 -9.23 -19.23
CA VAL A 236 14.90 -10.04 -18.53
C VAL A 236 14.03 -9.18 -17.62
N SER A 237 14.64 -8.31 -16.83
CA SER A 237 13.91 -7.38 -15.95
C SER A 237 12.98 -6.47 -16.76
N SER A 238 13.49 -5.86 -17.83
CA SER A 238 12.73 -4.96 -18.70
C SER A 238 11.51 -5.62 -19.32
N LEU A 239 11.64 -6.88 -19.77
CA LEU A 239 10.51 -7.61 -20.35
C LEU A 239 9.38 -7.80 -19.33
N ILE A 240 9.74 -8.09 -18.07
CA ILE A 240 8.77 -8.23 -16.98
C ILE A 240 8.14 -6.86 -16.68
N GLU A 241 8.91 -5.78 -16.62
CA GLU A 241 8.38 -4.45 -16.35
C GLU A 241 7.47 -3.93 -17.46
N ILE A 242 7.81 -4.18 -18.71
CA ILE A 242 6.97 -3.86 -19.85
C ILE A 242 5.67 -4.67 -19.77
N TYR A 243 5.75 -5.97 -19.46
CA TYR A 243 4.56 -6.80 -19.31
C TYR A 243 3.64 -6.28 -18.19
N VAL A 244 4.20 -5.97 -17.02
CA VAL A 244 3.45 -5.40 -15.90
C VAL A 244 2.83 -4.07 -16.30
N LEU A 245 3.56 -3.16 -16.94
CA LEU A 245 3.05 -1.86 -17.36
C LEU A 245 1.91 -1.98 -18.40
N VAL A 246 2.10 -2.82 -19.41
CA VAL A 246 1.12 -3.04 -20.49
C VAL A 246 -0.15 -3.71 -19.98
N THR A 247 -0.04 -4.62 -19.01
CA THR A 247 -1.23 -5.25 -18.39
C THR A 247 -1.92 -4.32 -17.39
N TYR A 248 -1.15 -3.45 -16.73
CA TYR A 248 -1.63 -2.51 -15.74
C TYR A 248 -2.50 -1.40 -16.32
N ILE A 249 -2.07 -0.76 -17.41
CA ILE A 249 -2.75 0.42 -17.99
C ILE A 249 -4.21 0.10 -18.38
N PRO A 250 -4.53 -0.93 -19.17
CA PRO A 250 -5.90 -1.26 -19.55
C PRO A 250 -6.76 -1.59 -18.33
N ARG A 251 -6.18 -2.28 -17.34
CA ARG A 251 -6.88 -2.66 -16.10
C ARG A 251 -7.24 -1.43 -15.27
N PHE A 252 -6.33 -0.45 -15.17
CA PHE A 252 -6.62 0.84 -14.54
C PHE A 252 -7.80 1.55 -15.21
N PHE A 253 -7.83 1.62 -16.55
CA PHE A 253 -8.96 2.20 -17.27
C PHE A 253 -10.27 1.41 -17.10
N GLN A 254 -10.22 0.07 -17.09
CA GLN A 254 -11.41 -0.75 -16.86
C GLN A 254 -12.04 -0.49 -15.49
N ILE A 255 -11.21 -0.34 -14.46
CA ILE A 255 -11.65 0.01 -13.10
C ILE A 255 -12.22 1.44 -13.08
N MET A 256 -11.59 2.38 -13.79
CA MET A 256 -12.14 3.73 -13.95
C MET A 256 -13.53 3.74 -14.62
N THR A 257 -13.76 2.84 -15.57
CA THR A 257 -15.06 2.71 -16.26
C THR A 257 -16.09 1.86 -15.52
N GLY A 258 -15.77 1.32 -14.34
CA GLY A 258 -16.66 0.46 -13.55
C GLY A 258 -16.94 -0.92 -14.16
N ARG A 259 -16.10 -1.37 -15.10
CA ARG A 259 -16.23 -2.69 -15.75
C ARG A 259 -15.55 -3.82 -14.96
N HIS A 260 -14.68 -3.46 -14.00
CA HIS A 260 -13.91 -4.42 -13.23
C HIS A 260 -13.57 -3.86 -11.84
N ASP A 261 -13.53 -4.75 -10.84
CA ASP A 261 -13.42 -4.35 -9.41
C ASP A 261 -12.12 -4.83 -8.75
N THR A 262 -11.21 -5.41 -9.53
CA THR A 262 -9.99 -6.07 -9.00
C THR A 262 -8.72 -5.63 -9.74
N PHE A 263 -7.76 -5.12 -8.98
CA PHE A 263 -6.35 -5.11 -9.38
C PHE A 263 -5.78 -6.49 -9.08
N GLU A 264 -5.19 -7.15 -10.06
CA GLU A 264 -4.13 -8.15 -9.81
C GLU A 264 -2.80 -7.52 -10.18
#